data_AF-A0A2S9GY75-F1
#
_entry.id   AF-A0A2S9GY75-F1
#
_cell.length_a   1.000
_cell.length_b   1.000
_cell.length_c   1.000
_cell.angle_alpha   90.00
_cell.angle_beta   90.00
_cell.angle_gamma   90.00
#
_symmetry.space_group_name_H-M   'P 1'
#
loop_
_entity.id
_entity.type
_entity.pdbx_description
1 polymer ?
#
loop_
_entity_poly.entity_id
_entity_poly.type
_entity_poly.pdbx_seq_one_letter_code
_entity_poly.pdbx_strand_id
1 'polypeptide(L)' 'MSDACETVKIVSPITDENPLGFIVINKCDLTDADNLFGESVATAVLTFPQLKDALTAKGVTIPNGAKKADLQALLDANS' A
#
# COMPACT_ATOMS: atom_id res chain seq x y z
N MET A 1 0.00 15.93 24.36
CA MET A 1 0.76 16.98 23.64
C MET A 1 0.42 16.75 22.18
N SER A 2 -0.58 17.47 21.68
CA SER A 2 -1.08 17.27 20.32
C SER A 2 -0.11 17.97 19.38
N ASP A 3 0.73 17.21 18.67
CA ASP A 3 1.59 17.78 17.65
C ASP A 3 0.73 18.60 16.68
N ALA A 4 1.11 19.87 16.50
CA ALA A 4 0.41 20.79 15.63
C ALA A 4 0.61 20.33 14.19
N CYS A 5 -0.30 19.50 13.70
CA CYS A 5 -0.26 19.03 12.34
C CYS A 5 -0.44 20.21 11.38
N GLU A 6 0.52 20.40 10.48
CA GLU A 6 0.40 21.42 9.44
C GLU A 6 -0.79 21.12 8.53
N THR A 7 -1.44 22.17 8.02
CA THR A 7 -2.56 22.04 7.08
C THR A 7 -2.14 22.41 5.66
N VAL A 8 -2.78 21.79 4.67
CA VAL A 8 -2.66 22.14 3.25
C VAL A 8 -4.00 22.60 2.72
N LYS A 9 -3.96 23.56 1.80
CA LYS A 9 -5.13 24.04 1.05
C LYS A 9 -5.08 23.48 -0.36
N ILE A 10 -6.05 22.64 -0.70
CA ILE A 10 -6.21 22.10 -2.04
C ILE A 10 -7.24 22.95 -2.77
N VAL A 11 -6.87 23.50 -3.92
CA VAL A 11 -7.78 24.29 -4.76
C VAL A 11 -8.96 23.42 -5.17
N SER A 12 -10.16 23.93 -4.97
CA SER A 12 -11.41 23.27 -5.34
C SER A 12 -12.36 24.33 -5.91
N PRO A 13 -13.22 24.02 -6.91
CA PRO A 13 -14.14 25.00 -7.47
C PRO A 13 -14.98 25.69 -6.38
N ILE A 14 -15.23 26.99 -6.58
CA ILE A 14 -16.17 27.73 -5.74
C ILE A 14 -17.57 27.25 -6.10
N THR A 15 -18.28 26.76 -5.09
CA THR A 15 -19.70 26.39 -5.17
C THR A 15 -20.42 26.99 -3.97
N ASP A 16 -21.75 26.94 -3.96
CA ASP A 16 -22.53 27.38 -2.79
C ASP A 16 -22.16 26.59 -1.52
N GLU A 17 -21.69 25.35 -1.68
CA GLU A 17 -21.24 24.46 -0.60
C GLU A 17 -19.73 24.61 -0.28
N ASN A 18 -18.95 25.27 -1.15
CA ASN A 18 -17.54 25.58 -0.96
C ASN A 18 -17.25 27.04 -1.39
N PRO A 19 -17.67 28.03 -0.59
CA PRO A 19 -17.54 29.44 -0.96
C PRO A 19 -16.07 29.93 -0.99
N LEU A 20 -15.16 29.21 -0.32
CA LEU A 20 -13.76 29.58 -0.18
C LEU A 20 -12.89 29.13 -1.37
N GLY A 21 -13.37 28.19 -2.18
CA GLY A 21 -12.61 27.67 -3.33
C GLY A 21 -11.40 26.82 -2.94
N PHE A 22 -11.38 26.28 -1.72
CA PHE A 22 -10.34 25.34 -1.29
C PHE A 22 -10.84 24.41 -0.20
N ILE A 23 -10.23 23.22 -0.14
CA ILE A 23 -10.42 22.23 0.91
C ILE A 23 -9.18 22.26 1.81
N VAL A 24 -9.38 22.22 3.12
CA VAL A 24 -8.30 22.17 4.12
C VAL A 24 -8.12 20.72 4.58
N ILE A 25 -6.90 20.21 4.49
CA ILE A 25 -6.56 18.84 4.93
C ILE A 25 -5.39 18.92 5.91
N ASN A 26 -5.42 18.12 6.98
CA ASN A 26 -4.27 17.97 7.87
C ASN A 26 -3.24 17.08 7.18
N LYS A 27 -1.97 17.50 7.12
CA LYS A 27 -0.91 16.71 6.48
C LYS A 27 -0.72 15.32 7.10
N CYS A 28 -1.11 15.15 8.36
CA CYS A 28 -0.98 13.89 9.09
C CYS A 28 -2.04 12.87 8.68
N ASP A 29 -3.14 13.32 8.07
CA ASP A 29 -4.16 12.46 7.47
C ASP A 29 -3.74 11.99 6.07
N LEU A 30 -2.69 12.60 5.49
CA LEU A 30 -2.11 12.19 4.20
C LEU A 30 -0.99 11.18 4.47
N THR A 31 -1.36 9.94 4.79
CA THR A 31 -0.39 8.85 4.95
C THR A 31 -0.35 7.96 3.71
N ASP A 32 0.79 7.35 3.43
CA ASP A 32 0.93 6.34 2.35
C ASP A 32 0.07 5.08 2.60
N ALA A 33 -0.58 4.98 3.77
CA ALA A 33 -1.48 3.87 4.10
C ALA A 33 -2.87 4.04 3.45
N ASP A 34 -3.25 5.26 3.08
CA ASP A 34 -4.54 5.56 2.48
C ASP A 34 -4.43 5.41 0.96
N ASN A 35 -4.58 4.17 0.48
CA ASN A 35 -4.61 3.84 -0.94
C ASN A 35 -5.72 4.62 -1.65
N LEU A 36 -5.35 5.77 -2.24
CA LEU A 36 -6.26 6.62 -2.99
C LEU A 36 -6.65 5.91 -4.31
N PHE A 37 -7.93 5.54 -4.41
CA PHE A 37 -8.63 5.19 -5.64
C PHE A 37 -7.98 4.08 -6.48
N GLY A 38 -8.12 2.83 -6.04
CA GLY A 38 -8.03 1.68 -6.95
C GLY A 38 -6.67 1.46 -7.60
N GLU A 39 -5.61 2.13 -7.11
CA GLU A 39 -4.27 1.60 -7.26
C GLU A 39 -4.25 0.32 -6.44
N SER A 40 -4.58 -0.78 -7.12
CA SER A 40 -4.33 -2.14 -6.66
C SER A 40 -2.91 -2.13 -6.14
N VAL A 41 -2.77 -2.07 -4.82
CA VAL A 41 -1.53 -2.20 -4.05
C VAL A 41 -0.66 -3.12 -4.87
N ALA A 42 0.38 -2.56 -5.49
CA ALA A 42 1.31 -3.33 -6.29
C ALA A 42 1.66 -4.54 -5.44
N THR A 43 1.22 -5.73 -5.88
CA THR A 43 1.37 -6.98 -5.14
C THR A 43 2.81 -7.00 -4.69
N ALA A 44 3.07 -6.74 -3.40
CA ALA A 44 4.39 -6.35 -2.95
C ALA A 44 5.34 -7.44 -3.45
N VAL A 45 6.19 -7.11 -4.43
CA VAL A 45 6.93 -8.14 -5.16
C VAL A 45 7.95 -8.68 -4.19
N LEU A 46 7.59 -9.75 -3.49
CA LEU A 46 8.42 -10.34 -2.46
C LEU A 46 9.76 -10.70 -3.11
N THR A 47 10.83 -10.33 -2.44
CA THR A 47 12.17 -10.74 -2.83
C THR A 47 12.29 -12.26 -2.69
N PHE A 48 13.24 -12.86 -3.42
CA PHE A 48 13.48 -14.31 -3.35
C PHE A 48 13.60 -14.87 -1.91
N PRO A 49 14.33 -14.25 -0.97
CA PRO A 49 14.35 -14.72 0.42
C PRO A 49 12.97 -14.61 1.10
N GLN A 50 12.26 -13.49 0.91
CA GLN A 50 10.93 -13.30 1.50
C GLN A 50 9.92 -14.33 0.99
N LEU A 51 10.00 -14.72 -0.28
CA LEU A 51 9.17 -15.80 -0.84
C LEU A 51 9.46 -17.15 -0.18
N LYS A 52 10.75 -17.46 0.08
CA LYS A 52 11.11 -18.69 0.79
C LYS A 52 10.62 -18.68 2.23
N ASP A 53 10.76 -17.55 2.92
CA ASP A 53 10.31 -17.42 4.30
C ASP A 53 8.78 -17.55 4.39
N ALA A 54 8.04 -16.92 3.48
CA ALA A 54 6.58 -17.01 3.41
C ALA A 54 6.11 -18.45 3.12
N LEU A 55 6.75 -19.15 2.17
CA LEU A 55 6.44 -20.55 1.88
C LEU A 55 6.79 -21.46 3.06
N THR A 56 7.92 -21.22 3.72
CA THR A 56 8.33 -21.99 4.91
C THR A 56 7.37 -21.76 6.08
N ALA A 57 6.92 -20.52 6.30
CA ALA A 57 5.93 -20.17 7.32
C ALA A 57 4.56 -20.83 7.06
N LYS A 58 4.19 -21.00 5.78
CA LYS A 58 3.00 -21.76 5.36
C LYS A 58 3.21 -23.29 5.34
N GLY A 59 4.42 -23.78 5.63
CA GLY A 59 4.74 -25.21 5.60
C GLY A 59 4.83 -25.82 4.20
N VAL A 60 5.01 -25.00 3.16
CA VAL A 60 5.14 -25.45 1.77
C VAL A 60 6.58 -25.90 1.51
N THR A 61 6.73 -27.13 1.00
CA THR A 61 8.06 -27.67 0.64
C THR A 61 8.59 -26.96 -0.61
N ILE A 62 9.75 -26.32 -0.49
CA ILE A 62 10.37 -25.59 -1.59
C ILE A 62 11.25 -26.54 -2.42
N PRO A 63 11.00 -26.72 -3.74
CA PRO A 63 11.84 -27.55 -4.58
C PRO A 63 13.27 -26.99 -4.70
N ASN A 64 14.27 -27.88 -4.72
CA ASN A 64 15.67 -27.47 -4.86
C ASN A 64 15.91 -26.86 -6.26
N GLY A 65 16.46 -25.65 -6.30
CA GLY A 65 16.66 -24.90 -7.55
C GLY A 65 15.45 -24.13 -8.07
N ALA A 66 14.35 -24.03 -7.31
CA ALA A 66 13.18 -23.22 -7.68
C ALA A 66 13.57 -21.76 -7.95
N LYS A 67 13.11 -21.19 -9.07
CA LYS A 67 13.34 -19.79 -9.43
C LYS A 67 12.35 -18.89 -8.70
N LYS A 68 12.62 -17.58 -8.69
CA LYS A 68 11.73 -16.58 -8.06
C LYS A 68 10.28 -16.71 -8.54
N ALA A 69 10.08 -16.95 -9.84
CA ALA A 69 8.76 -17.12 -10.42
C ALA A 69 8.03 -18.36 -9.87
N ASP A 70 8.75 -19.49 -9.70
CA ASP A 70 8.17 -20.72 -9.15
C ASP A 70 7.77 -20.52 -7.69
N LEU A 71 8.58 -19.81 -6.90
CA LEU A 71 8.25 -19.50 -5.51
C LEU A 71 7.04 -18.56 -5.39
N GLN A 72 6.95 -17.54 -6.25
CA GLN A 72 5.79 -16.66 -6.28
C GLN A 72 4.52 -17.44 -6.65
N ALA A 73 4.57 -18.28 -7.69
CA ALA A 73 3.44 -19.11 -8.08
C ALA A 73 3.00 -20.08 -6.98
N LEU A 74 3.95 -20.67 -6.24
CA LEU A 74 3.64 -21.50 -5.08
C LEU A 74 2.97 -20.70 -3.96
N LEU A 75 3.41 -19.47 -3.73
CA LEU A 75 2.82 -18.62 -2.71
C LEU A 75 1.41 -18.19 -3.11
N ASP A 76 1.22 -17.79 -4.37
CA ASP A 76 -0.06 -17.38 -4.93
C ASP A 76 -1.07 -18.54 -4.92
N ALA A 77 -0.65 -19.75 -5.26
CA ALA A 77 -1.48 -20.96 -5.20
C ALA A 77 -1.85 -21.38 -3.76
N ASN A 78 -1.11 -20.92 -2.75
CA ASN A 78 -1.34 -21.20 -1.34
C ASN A 78 -1.74 -19.94 -0.55
N SER A 79 -2.22 -18.89 -1.23
CA SER A 79 -2.62 -17.60 -0.64
C SER A 79 -3.69 -17.77 0.42
#